data_AF-A0AAE7M3L5-F1
#
_entry.id   AF-A0AAE7M3L5-F1
#
_cell.length_a   1.000
_cell.length_b   1.000
_cell.length_c   1.000
_cell.angle_alpha   90.00
_cell.angle_beta   90.00
_cell.angle_gamma   90.00
#
_symmetry.space_group_name_H-M   'P 1'
#
loop_
_entity.id
_entity.type
_entity.pdbx_description
1 polymer ?
#
loop_
_entity_poly.entity_id
_entity_poly.type
_entity_poly.pdbx_seq_one_letter_code
_entity_poly.pdbx_strand_id
1 'polypeptide(L)'
;MSAPLNRLVRLLCGSFTNEAQAFENPPLYAHINVTVRPLPHLEAGMLLLEQAYALAPAEPYRIRVLEARQEGDALHVRNHSLTDAQRFWGATLNPHQLTAIGSDDLQLLEGCTYVVSPKGDGFSGEVEPGCHCMVERKGRTTYLVSQFEIDAAGMSTIDRGHDPQTHEQVWGSLAGPFQFRRVDDYSSDIPSHWNLE
;
A
#
# COMPACT_ATOMS: atom_id res chain seq x y z
N MET A 1 -21.56 14.70 -2.51
CA MET A 1 -20.78 13.44 -2.65
C MET A 1 -19.33 13.81 -2.40
N SER A 2 -18.59 13.07 -1.58
CA SER A 2 -17.15 13.35 -1.41
C SER A 2 -16.40 13.08 -2.70
N ALA A 3 -15.38 13.88 -3.00
CA ALA A 3 -14.55 13.72 -4.18
C ALA A 3 -13.89 12.32 -4.25
N PRO A 4 -13.61 11.79 -5.46
CA PRO A 4 -13.00 10.48 -5.63
C PRO A 4 -11.72 10.29 -4.81
N LEU A 5 -10.86 11.31 -4.75
CA LEU A 5 -9.62 11.28 -3.95
C LEU A 5 -9.91 11.12 -2.45
N ASN A 6 -10.83 11.92 -1.90
CA ASN A 6 -11.23 11.79 -0.51
C ASN A 6 -11.76 10.39 -0.20
N ARG A 7 -12.60 9.82 -1.08
CA ARG A 7 -13.11 8.45 -0.90
C ARG A 7 -11.99 7.42 -0.91
N LEU A 8 -11.05 7.52 -1.85
CA LEU A 8 -9.91 6.61 -1.92
C LEU A 8 -9.06 6.68 -0.64
N VAL A 9 -8.69 7.88 -0.19
CA VAL A 9 -7.88 8.06 1.03
C VAL A 9 -8.61 7.50 2.26
N ARG A 10 -9.92 7.77 2.40
CA ARG A 10 -10.73 7.22 3.49
C ARG A 10 -10.76 5.68 3.48
N LEU A 11 -10.86 5.06 2.31
CA LEU A 11 -10.82 3.60 2.19
C LEU A 11 -9.43 3.05 2.51
N LEU A 12 -8.36 3.71 2.07
CA LEU A 12 -6.99 3.27 2.36
C LEU A 12 -6.68 3.32 3.86
N CYS A 13 -7.10 4.35 4.59
CA CYS A 13 -6.83 4.51 6.02
C CYS A 13 -7.55 3.47 6.89
N GLY A 14 -6.81 2.46 7.34
CA GLY A 14 -7.33 1.41 8.22
C GLY A 14 -6.30 0.33 8.53
N SER A 15 -6.71 -0.65 9.32
CA SER A 15 -5.97 -1.90 9.52
C SER A 15 -6.71 -3.05 8.81
N PHE A 16 -5.95 -3.99 8.25
CA PHE A 16 -6.48 -5.08 7.46
C PHE A 16 -5.73 -6.38 7.77
N THR A 17 -6.42 -7.51 7.69
CA THR A 17 -5.82 -8.82 7.95
C THR A 17 -6.36 -9.88 6.99
N ASN A 18 -5.50 -10.79 6.54
CA ASN A 18 -5.91 -11.95 5.75
C ASN A 18 -6.09 -13.23 6.61
N GLU A 19 -6.28 -13.08 7.93
CA GLU A 19 -6.40 -14.19 8.89
C GLU A 19 -7.28 -15.35 8.40
N ALA A 20 -8.51 -15.06 7.95
CA ALA A 20 -9.43 -16.07 7.45
C ALA A 20 -8.83 -16.83 6.26
N GLN A 21 -8.28 -16.13 5.27
CA GLN A 21 -7.63 -16.74 4.11
C GLN A 21 -6.45 -17.63 4.52
N ALA A 22 -5.59 -17.15 5.44
CA ALA A 22 -4.44 -17.89 5.92
C ALA A 22 -4.82 -19.17 6.67
N PHE A 23 -5.87 -19.12 7.49
CA PHE A 23 -6.32 -20.27 8.28
C PHE A 23 -7.14 -21.28 7.47
N GLU A 24 -7.87 -20.83 6.46
CA GLU A 24 -8.63 -21.71 5.57
C GLU A 24 -7.74 -22.43 4.54
N ASN A 25 -6.56 -21.88 4.21
CA ASN A 25 -5.72 -22.37 3.12
C ASN A 25 -4.26 -22.64 3.52
N PRO A 26 -3.94 -23.35 4.63
CA PRO A 26 -2.56 -23.60 5.01
C PRO A 26 -1.88 -24.62 4.07
N PRO A 27 -0.60 -24.43 3.70
CA PRO A 27 0.31 -23.32 4.06
C PRO A 27 0.43 -22.25 2.95
N LEU A 28 -0.60 -22.08 2.10
CA LEU A 28 -0.50 -21.28 0.87
C LEU A 28 -0.36 -19.77 1.14
N TYR A 29 -1.00 -19.27 2.20
CA TYR A 29 -0.97 -17.86 2.56
C TYR A 29 -0.42 -17.71 3.98
N ALA A 30 0.61 -16.86 4.12
CA ALA A 30 1.02 -16.40 5.43
C ALA A 30 -0.04 -15.46 6.02
N HIS A 31 -0.18 -15.46 7.35
CA HIS A 31 -1.02 -14.49 8.06
C HIS A 31 -0.29 -13.15 8.16
N ILE A 32 -0.84 -12.15 7.48
CA ILE A 32 -0.28 -10.82 7.27
C ILE A 32 -1.29 -9.77 7.73
N ASN A 33 -0.76 -8.73 8.37
CA ASN A 33 -1.50 -7.51 8.68
C ASN A 33 -0.96 -6.36 7.84
N VAL A 34 -1.87 -5.51 7.36
CA VAL A 34 -1.56 -4.27 6.66
C VAL A 34 -2.18 -3.12 7.45
N THR A 35 -1.39 -2.10 7.75
CA THR A 35 -1.86 -0.90 8.44
C THR A 35 -1.52 0.32 7.63
N VAL A 36 -2.50 1.20 7.42
CA VAL A 36 -2.32 2.46 6.70
C VAL A 36 -2.83 3.61 7.54
N ARG A 37 -1.97 4.60 7.82
CA ARG A 37 -2.27 5.78 8.64
C ARG A 37 -1.97 7.06 7.86
N PRO A 38 -2.77 8.13 7.99
CA PRO A 38 -2.39 9.42 7.44
C PRO A 38 -1.12 9.95 8.11
N LEU A 39 -0.37 10.82 7.42
CA LEU A 39 0.76 11.59 7.94
C LEU A 39 0.38 13.09 8.00
N PRO A 40 -0.34 13.55 9.05
CA PRO A 40 -0.96 14.88 9.09
C PRO A 40 -0.03 16.07 8.94
N HIS A 41 1.25 15.89 9.26
CA HIS A 41 2.28 16.92 9.20
C HIS A 41 2.96 17.02 7.83
N LEU A 42 2.61 16.14 6.88
CA LEU A 42 3.04 16.19 5.49
C LEU A 42 1.89 16.68 4.59
N GLU A 43 2.14 16.71 3.28
CA GLU A 43 1.14 17.10 2.29
C GLU A 43 -0.11 16.21 2.31
N ALA A 44 -1.22 16.74 1.81
CA ALA A 44 -2.50 16.03 1.79
C ALA A 44 -2.39 14.74 0.96
N GLY A 45 -2.94 13.64 1.48
CA GLY A 45 -2.90 12.34 0.81
C GLY A 45 -1.64 11.52 1.08
N MET A 46 -0.72 12.01 1.93
CA MET A 46 0.45 11.27 2.39
C MET A 46 0.09 10.26 3.49
N LEU A 47 0.26 8.98 3.22
CA LEU A 47 -0.14 7.88 4.09
C LEU A 47 1.05 6.96 4.39
N LEU A 48 1.31 6.63 5.66
CA LEU A 48 2.24 5.57 6.01
C LEU A 48 1.55 4.21 5.87
N LEU A 49 2.18 3.29 5.16
CA LEU A 49 1.78 1.89 5.04
C LEU A 49 2.84 0.99 5.66
N GLU A 50 2.40 0.07 6.53
CA GLU A 50 3.20 -1.04 7.06
C GLU A 50 2.52 -2.37 6.74
N GLN A 51 3.31 -3.36 6.32
CA GLN A 51 2.90 -4.75 6.16
C GLN A 51 3.83 -5.65 6.97
N ALA A 52 3.25 -6.47 7.84
CA ALA A 52 3.98 -7.34 8.74
C ALA A 52 3.31 -8.71 8.82
N TYR A 53 4.12 -9.74 9.11
CA TYR A 53 3.57 -11.03 9.51
C TYR A 53 2.91 -10.89 10.89
N ALA A 54 1.77 -11.55 11.09
CA ALA A 54 1.05 -11.49 12.36
C ALA A 54 1.90 -12.00 13.55
N LEU A 55 2.85 -12.89 13.29
CA LEU A 55 3.80 -13.41 14.29
C LEU A 55 4.93 -12.44 14.66
N ALA A 56 5.18 -11.41 13.85
CA ALA A 56 6.23 -10.41 14.05
C ALA A 56 5.73 -9.00 13.68
N PRO A 57 4.71 -8.48 14.38
CA PRO A 57 4.04 -7.22 14.00
C PRO A 57 4.95 -5.98 14.14
N ALA A 58 6.02 -6.06 14.94
CA ALA A 58 7.00 -4.99 15.11
C ALA A 58 8.12 -4.99 14.05
N GLU A 59 8.15 -5.98 13.16
CA GLU A 59 9.18 -6.15 12.13
C GLU A 59 8.52 -6.22 10.75
N PRO A 60 7.99 -5.09 10.24
CA PRO A 60 7.33 -5.06 8.94
C PRO A 60 8.33 -5.45 7.83
N TYR A 61 7.92 -6.39 6.98
CA TYR A 61 8.71 -6.75 5.81
C TYR A 61 8.59 -5.69 4.70
N ARG A 62 7.57 -4.82 4.77
CA ARG A 62 7.37 -3.70 3.85
C ARG A 62 6.83 -2.49 4.61
N ILE A 63 7.51 -1.37 4.44
CA ILE A 63 7.07 -0.05 4.87
C ILE A 63 7.19 0.92 3.69
N ARG A 64 6.17 1.74 3.44
CA ARG A 64 6.12 2.73 2.35
C ARG A 64 5.36 3.97 2.81
N VAL A 65 5.70 5.12 2.23
CA VAL A 65 4.79 6.27 2.24
C VAL A 65 4.08 6.30 0.90
N LEU A 66 2.75 6.30 0.94
CA LEU A 66 1.88 6.45 -0.22
C LEU A 66 1.53 7.93 -0.37
N GLU A 67 1.48 8.42 -1.60
CA GLU A 67 0.96 9.75 -1.92
C GLU A 67 -0.24 9.55 -2.85
N ALA A 68 -1.44 9.60 -2.28
CA ALA A 68 -2.69 9.56 -3.02
C ALA A 68 -3.05 10.96 -3.51
N ARG A 69 -3.24 11.12 -4.82
CA ARG A 69 -3.51 12.42 -5.44
C ARG A 69 -4.34 12.29 -6.71
N GLN A 70 -4.92 13.41 -7.12
CA GLN A 70 -5.64 13.51 -8.37
C GLN A 70 -4.81 14.29 -9.40
N GLU A 71 -4.66 13.74 -10.59
CA GLU A 71 -4.01 14.38 -11.74
C GLU A 71 -4.97 14.41 -12.92
N GLY A 72 -5.58 15.58 -13.17
CA GLY A 72 -6.68 15.69 -14.11
C GLY A 72 -7.86 14.81 -13.67
N ASP A 73 -8.26 13.88 -14.54
CA ASP A 73 -9.36 12.95 -14.30
C ASP A 73 -8.89 11.61 -13.67
N ALA A 74 -7.59 11.40 -13.52
CA ALA A 74 -7.02 10.15 -13.01
C ALA A 74 -6.61 10.27 -11.55
N LEU A 75 -6.85 9.21 -10.78
CA LEU A 75 -6.31 9.06 -9.43
C LEU A 75 -4.98 8.30 -9.52
N HIS A 76 -4.00 8.77 -8.76
CA HIS A 76 -2.68 8.16 -8.67
C HIS A 76 -2.33 7.88 -7.22
N VAL A 77 -1.66 6.75 -6.98
CA VAL A 77 -0.99 6.46 -5.72
C VAL A 77 0.49 6.26 -6.01
N ARG A 78 1.30 7.29 -5.73
CA ARG A 78 2.76 7.18 -5.81
C ARG A 78 3.29 6.46 -4.59
N ASN A 79 4.36 5.70 -4.78
CA ASN A 79 5.03 4.99 -3.70
C ASN A 79 6.37 5.67 -3.41
N HIS A 80 6.63 5.95 -2.14
CA HIS A 80 7.90 6.45 -1.64
C HIS A 80 8.54 5.39 -0.73
N SER A 81 9.82 5.09 -0.95
CA SER A 81 10.65 4.42 0.05
C SER A 81 11.09 5.39 1.11
N LEU A 82 11.43 4.85 2.29
CA LEU A 82 11.97 5.60 3.41
C LEU A 82 13.46 5.34 3.52
N THR A 83 14.26 6.39 3.60
CA THR A 83 15.67 6.32 3.99
C THR A 83 15.77 5.78 5.42
N ASP A 84 16.65 4.81 5.66
CA ASP A 84 16.81 4.15 6.97
C ASP A 84 15.48 3.67 7.58
N ALA A 85 14.64 3.06 6.74
CA ALA A 85 13.27 2.65 7.06
C ALA A 85 13.06 1.93 8.41
N GLN A 86 14.07 1.20 8.90
CA GLN A 86 14.05 0.53 10.21
C GLN A 86 13.78 1.47 11.39
N ARG A 87 14.15 2.76 11.28
CA ARG A 87 13.86 3.79 12.29
C ARG A 87 12.36 4.02 12.51
N PHE A 88 11.53 3.66 11.53
CA PHE A 88 10.10 3.92 11.50
C PHE A 88 9.25 2.66 11.65
N TRP A 89 9.86 1.51 11.94
CA TRP A 89 9.11 0.28 12.17
C TRP A 89 8.20 0.39 13.39
N GLY A 90 6.93 0.05 13.22
CA GLY A 90 5.88 0.19 14.22
C GLY A 90 5.27 1.60 14.30
N ALA A 91 5.69 2.53 13.44
CA ALA A 91 5.20 3.91 13.48
C ALA A 91 3.70 4.03 13.19
N THR A 92 3.09 3.07 12.47
CA THR A 92 1.62 3.10 12.29
C THR A 92 0.84 2.94 13.60
N LEU A 93 1.46 2.39 14.63
CA LEU A 93 0.88 2.21 15.97
C LEU A 93 1.44 3.19 17.01
N ASN A 94 2.38 4.06 16.61
CA ASN A 94 3.06 4.98 17.51
C ASN A 94 3.03 6.42 16.97
N PRO A 95 2.11 7.28 17.48
CA PRO A 95 1.96 8.66 16.99
C PRO A 95 3.23 9.51 17.04
N HIS A 96 4.14 9.28 18.00
CA HIS A 96 5.39 10.02 18.10
C HIS A 96 6.40 9.61 17.03
N GLN A 97 6.45 8.33 16.65
CA GLN A 97 7.29 7.88 15.54
C GLN A 97 6.69 8.27 14.19
N LEU A 98 5.36 8.28 14.09
CA LEU A 98 4.64 8.70 12.89
C LEU A 98 4.99 10.14 12.49
N THR A 99 5.05 11.05 13.48
CA THR A 99 5.39 12.47 13.26
C THR A 99 6.89 12.72 13.04
N ALA A 100 7.74 11.71 13.26
CA ALA A 100 9.17 11.81 13.00
C ALA A 100 9.54 11.58 11.52
N ILE A 101 8.61 11.10 10.69
CA ILE A 101 8.81 10.90 9.25
C ILE A 101 8.73 12.25 8.54
N GLY A 102 9.85 12.76 8.03
CA GLY A 102 9.91 14.01 7.28
C GLY A 102 9.91 13.79 5.77
N SER A 103 9.67 14.86 5.00
CA SER A 103 9.79 14.82 3.53
C SER A 103 11.19 14.42 3.06
N ASP A 104 12.23 14.78 3.80
CA ASP A 104 13.62 14.43 3.50
C ASP A 104 13.92 12.94 3.69
N ASP A 105 13.07 12.19 4.38
CA ASP A 105 13.19 10.74 4.50
C ASP A 105 12.64 10.02 3.24
N LEU A 106 11.87 10.72 2.40
CA LEU A 106 11.09 10.12 1.32
C LEU A 106 11.86 10.10 0.00
N GLN A 107 11.84 8.96 -0.67
CA GLN A 107 12.40 8.77 -2.00
C GLN A 107 11.33 8.18 -2.92
N LEU A 108 10.95 8.92 -3.95
CA LEU A 108 9.97 8.46 -4.93
C LEU A 108 10.47 7.19 -5.63
N LEU A 109 9.62 6.17 -5.68
CA LEU A 109 9.85 4.96 -6.45
C LEU A 109 9.30 5.16 -7.86
N GLU A 110 10.18 5.63 -8.74
CA GLU A 110 9.88 5.84 -10.16
C GLU A 110 9.36 4.55 -10.82
N GLY A 111 8.35 4.70 -11.68
CA GLY A 111 7.72 3.58 -12.38
C GLY A 111 6.80 2.70 -11.52
N CYS A 112 6.70 2.98 -10.21
CA CYS A 112 5.86 2.24 -9.25
C CYS A 112 4.58 2.97 -8.85
N THR A 113 4.11 3.92 -9.68
CA THR A 113 2.84 4.61 -9.43
C THR A 113 1.67 3.68 -9.76
N TYR A 114 0.67 3.61 -8.88
CA TYR A 114 -0.60 2.96 -9.24
C TYR A 114 -1.51 3.98 -9.92
N VAL A 115 -2.06 3.61 -11.06
CA VAL A 115 -3.17 4.31 -11.71
C VAL A 115 -4.47 3.71 -11.18
N VAL A 116 -5.32 4.54 -10.58
CA VAL A 116 -6.49 4.11 -9.80
C VAL A 116 -7.77 4.56 -10.48
N SER A 117 -8.72 3.63 -10.60
CA SER A 117 -10.04 3.85 -11.19
C SER A 117 -11.15 3.41 -10.23
N PRO A 118 -12.32 4.07 -10.25
CA PRO A 118 -13.49 3.58 -9.52
C PRO A 118 -13.89 2.17 -9.95
N LYS A 119 -14.29 1.33 -8.99
CA LYS A 119 -14.79 -0.03 -9.24
C LYS A 119 -15.92 -0.36 -8.27
N GLY A 120 -17.16 -0.40 -8.75
CA GLY A 120 -18.34 -0.58 -7.89
C GLY A 120 -18.40 0.51 -6.82
N ASP A 121 -18.53 0.10 -5.56
CA ASP A 121 -18.50 1.01 -4.40
C ASP A 121 -17.08 1.35 -3.93
N GLY A 122 -16.04 0.79 -4.56
CA GLY A 122 -14.64 0.92 -4.20
C GLY A 122 -13.77 1.46 -5.34
N PHE A 123 -12.51 1.04 -5.33
CA PHE A 123 -11.50 1.39 -6.33
C PHE A 123 -10.68 0.16 -6.72
N SER A 124 -10.12 0.19 -7.92
CA SER A 124 -9.05 -0.72 -8.35
C SER A 124 -7.88 0.10 -8.84
N GLY A 125 -6.67 -0.36 -8.53
CA GLY A 125 -5.45 0.27 -9.01
C GLY A 125 -4.46 -0.74 -9.54
N GLU A 126 -3.76 -0.37 -10.60
CA GLU A 126 -2.71 -1.18 -11.24
C GLU A 126 -1.44 -0.35 -11.36
N VAL A 127 -0.27 -0.99 -11.22
CA VAL A 127 1.02 -0.32 -11.47
C VAL A 127 1.05 0.20 -12.91
N GLU A 128 1.55 1.42 -13.08
CA GLU A 128 1.66 2.09 -14.36
C GLU A 128 2.36 1.21 -15.44
N PRO A 129 1.93 1.33 -16.70
CA PRO A 129 2.53 0.54 -17.78
C PRO A 129 3.99 0.92 -18.00
N GLY A 130 4.74 0.01 -18.63
CA GLY A 130 6.13 0.26 -19.04
C GLY A 130 7.17 -0.64 -18.39
N CYS A 131 6.78 -1.52 -17.45
CA CYS A 131 7.70 -2.46 -16.80
C CYS A 131 8.86 -1.76 -16.05
N HIS A 132 8.62 -0.55 -15.53
CA HIS A 132 9.67 0.29 -14.93
C HIS A 132 9.73 0.23 -13.40
N CYS A 133 8.72 -0.34 -12.72
CA CYS A 133 8.80 -0.56 -11.27
C CYS A 133 9.80 -1.68 -10.95
N MET A 134 11.09 -1.34 -10.92
CA MET A 134 12.15 -2.32 -10.71
C MET A 134 12.29 -2.70 -9.23
N VAL A 135 12.37 -4.01 -8.98
CA VAL A 135 12.50 -4.59 -7.65
C VAL A 135 13.66 -5.58 -7.65
N GLU A 136 14.63 -5.33 -6.79
CA GLU A 136 15.75 -6.23 -6.49
C GLU A 136 15.36 -7.22 -5.39
N ARG A 137 15.42 -8.52 -5.68
CA ARG A 137 15.22 -9.58 -4.67
C ARG A 137 16.25 -10.67 -4.84
N LYS A 138 16.98 -10.98 -3.76
CA LYS A 138 18.00 -12.04 -3.73
C LYS A 138 19.02 -11.94 -4.88
N GLY A 139 19.42 -10.73 -5.24
CA GLY A 139 20.37 -10.46 -6.32
C GLY A 139 19.80 -10.59 -7.74
N ARG A 140 18.47 -10.66 -7.89
CA ARG A 140 17.80 -10.66 -9.19
C ARG A 140 16.89 -9.44 -9.32
N THR A 141 17.11 -8.68 -10.39
CA THR A 141 16.26 -7.58 -10.81
C THR A 141 15.00 -8.11 -11.51
N THR A 142 13.84 -7.58 -11.13
CA THR A 142 12.54 -7.89 -11.75
C THR A 142 11.72 -6.63 -11.88
N TYR A 143 10.69 -6.60 -12.72
CA TYR A 143 9.69 -5.53 -12.67
C TYR A 143 8.41 -6.01 -11.97
N LEU A 144 7.79 -5.12 -11.21
CA LEU A 144 6.54 -5.39 -10.50
C LEU A 144 5.35 -5.32 -11.46
N VAL A 145 4.53 -6.36 -11.45
CA VAL A 145 3.14 -6.34 -11.91
C VAL A 145 2.28 -6.48 -10.66
N SER A 146 1.51 -5.44 -10.36
CA SER A 146 0.67 -5.44 -9.17
C SER A 146 -0.66 -4.76 -9.43
N GLN A 147 -1.69 -5.31 -8.78
CA GLN A 147 -3.04 -4.78 -8.77
C GLN A 147 -3.60 -4.86 -7.36
N PHE A 148 -4.42 -3.87 -7.00
CA PHE A 148 -5.27 -3.95 -5.81
C PHE A 148 -6.72 -3.60 -6.14
N GLU A 149 -7.60 -4.05 -5.26
CA GLU A 149 -9.00 -3.63 -5.18
C GLU A 149 -9.32 -3.31 -3.73
N ILE A 150 -10.06 -2.24 -3.48
CA ILE A 150 -10.40 -1.82 -2.12
C ILE A 150 -11.81 -1.27 -2.05
N ASP A 151 -12.54 -1.66 -1.01
CA ASP A 151 -13.86 -1.16 -0.67
C ASP A 151 -14.02 -1.03 0.86
N ALA A 152 -15.26 -0.83 1.31
CA ALA A 152 -15.56 -0.71 2.73
C ALA A 152 -15.25 -1.99 3.53
N ALA A 153 -15.43 -3.17 2.92
CA ALA A 153 -15.24 -4.46 3.58
C ALA A 153 -13.76 -4.85 3.71
N GLY A 154 -12.93 -4.48 2.73
CA GLY A 154 -11.52 -4.86 2.76
C GLY A 154 -10.74 -4.50 1.51
N MET A 155 -9.64 -5.23 1.31
CA MET A 155 -8.70 -5.03 0.23
C MET A 155 -8.23 -6.37 -0.33
N SER A 156 -8.17 -6.48 -1.65
CA SER A 156 -7.51 -7.58 -2.36
C SER A 156 -6.24 -7.08 -3.02
N THR A 157 -5.13 -7.80 -2.92
CA THR A 157 -3.89 -7.43 -3.60
C THR A 157 -3.23 -8.62 -4.28
N ILE A 158 -2.63 -8.37 -5.44
CA ILE A 158 -1.78 -9.34 -6.10
C ILE A 158 -0.49 -8.67 -6.55
N ASP A 159 0.62 -9.22 -6.08
CA ASP A 159 1.97 -8.76 -6.42
C ASP A 159 2.72 -9.89 -7.12
N ARG A 160 3.29 -9.60 -8.28
CA ARG A 160 4.14 -10.51 -9.07
C ARG A 160 5.36 -9.78 -9.56
N GLY A 161 6.51 -10.42 -9.47
CA GLY A 161 7.74 -9.93 -10.11
C GLY A 161 8.03 -10.71 -11.36
N HIS A 162 8.29 -10.02 -12.46
CA HIS A 162 8.59 -10.61 -13.75
C HIS A 162 10.02 -10.31 -14.19
N ASP A 163 10.61 -11.25 -14.92
CA ASP A 163 11.93 -11.06 -15.50
C ASP A 163 11.87 -9.96 -16.60
N PRO A 164 12.73 -8.94 -16.57
CA PRO A 164 12.68 -7.85 -17.55
C PRO A 164 12.99 -8.27 -18.99
N GLN A 165 13.63 -9.43 -19.19
CA GLN A 165 14.00 -9.95 -20.52
C GLN A 165 12.98 -10.98 -21.01
N THR A 166 12.61 -11.95 -20.16
CA THR A 166 11.73 -13.06 -20.58
C THR A 166 10.26 -12.81 -20.29
N HIS A 167 9.93 -11.81 -19.46
CA HIS A 167 8.59 -11.54 -18.92
C HIS A 167 7.96 -12.70 -18.13
N GLU A 168 8.74 -13.74 -17.83
CA GLU A 168 8.28 -14.85 -16.98
C GLU A 168 8.15 -14.40 -15.53
N GLN A 169 7.14 -14.92 -14.84
CA GLN A 169 6.96 -14.66 -13.42
C GLN A 169 8.10 -15.32 -12.63
N VAL A 170 8.83 -14.52 -11.85
CA VAL A 170 9.96 -14.94 -11.02
C VAL A 170 9.54 -15.13 -9.57
N TRP A 171 8.70 -14.24 -9.05
CA TRP A 171 8.22 -14.29 -7.68
C TRP A 171 6.82 -13.69 -7.56
N GLY A 172 6.25 -13.78 -6.36
CA GLY A 172 4.95 -13.21 -6.03
C GLY A 172 3.89 -14.28 -5.88
N SER A 173 2.63 -13.86 -5.88
CA SER A 173 1.56 -14.81 -5.58
C SER A 173 1.32 -15.81 -6.72
N LEU A 174 1.36 -17.09 -6.36
CA LEU A 174 1.00 -18.23 -7.21
C LEU A 174 -0.43 -18.72 -6.94
N ALA A 175 -0.88 -18.66 -5.68
CA ALA A 175 -2.16 -19.21 -5.24
C ALA A 175 -3.36 -18.29 -5.51
N GLY A 176 -3.11 -17.03 -5.90
CA GLY A 176 -4.14 -16.02 -6.10
C GLY A 176 -3.91 -14.77 -5.24
N PRO A 177 -4.76 -13.75 -5.34
CA PRO A 177 -4.60 -12.53 -4.56
C PRO A 177 -4.67 -12.79 -3.05
N PHE A 178 -3.96 -11.99 -2.26
CA PHE A 178 -4.23 -11.88 -0.83
C PHE A 178 -5.59 -11.21 -0.62
N GLN A 179 -6.35 -11.72 0.34
CA GLN A 179 -7.68 -11.20 0.68
C GLN A 179 -7.66 -10.68 2.11
N PHE A 180 -7.63 -9.37 2.27
CA PHE A 180 -7.60 -8.72 3.56
C PHE A 180 -8.98 -8.18 3.92
N ARG A 181 -9.48 -8.55 5.09
CA ARG A 181 -10.66 -7.93 5.70
C ARG A 181 -10.23 -6.71 6.52
N ARG A 182 -11.02 -5.64 6.49
CA ARG A 182 -10.82 -4.50 7.39
C ARG A 182 -11.07 -4.91 8.84
N VAL A 183 -10.18 -4.47 9.72
CA VAL A 183 -10.27 -4.67 11.18
C VAL A 183 -10.65 -3.35 11.85
N ASP A 184 -9.88 -2.30 11.60
CA ASP A 184 -10.14 -0.94 12.10
C ASP A 184 -10.23 0.08 10.96
N ASP A 185 -11.03 1.11 11.18
CA ASP A 185 -11.15 2.29 10.33
C ASP A 185 -10.36 3.45 10.95
N TYR A 186 -9.41 4.01 10.20
CA TYR A 186 -8.60 5.16 10.63
C TYR A 186 -8.91 6.43 9.83
N SER A 187 -10.04 6.47 9.13
CA SER A 187 -10.47 7.64 8.34
C SER A 187 -10.84 8.85 9.21
N SER A 188 -11.05 8.67 10.52
CA SER A 188 -11.18 9.78 11.49
C SER A 188 -9.88 10.52 11.75
N ASP A 189 -8.73 9.88 11.47
CA ASP A 189 -7.41 10.46 11.72
C ASP A 189 -6.96 11.33 10.53
N ILE A 190 -7.73 11.35 9.44
CA ILE A 190 -7.52 12.22 8.29
C ILE A 190 -7.79 13.66 8.72
N PRO A 191 -6.82 14.58 8.58
CA PRO A 191 -7.01 15.95 9.00
C PRO A 191 -8.10 16.66 8.20
N SER A 192 -8.95 17.44 8.90
CA SER A 192 -10.02 18.21 8.26
C SER A 192 -9.53 19.30 7.31
N HIS A 193 -8.27 19.72 7.44
CA HIS A 193 -7.65 20.71 6.55
C HIS A 193 -7.11 20.10 5.25
N TRP A 194 -7.09 18.77 5.12
CA TRP A 194 -6.81 18.13 3.84
C TRP A 194 -8.02 18.33 2.92
N ASN A 195 -7.95 19.35 2.06
CA ASN A 195 -8.93 19.61 1.00
C ASN A 195 -8.73 18.60 -0.14
N LEU A 196 -9.07 17.34 0.11
CA LEU A 196 -9.00 16.24 -0.87
C LEU A 196 -10.17 16.31 -1.86
N GLU A 197 -10.35 17.46 -2.50
CA GLU A 197 -11.32 17.65 -3.59
C GLU A 197 -10.88 17.01 -4.90
#